data_AF-A0A4T0W590-F1
#
_entry.id   AF-A0A4T0W590-F1
#
_cell.length_a   1.000
_cell.length_b   1.000
_cell.length_c   1.000
_cell.angle_alpha   90.00
_cell.angle_beta   90.00
_cell.angle_gamma   90.00
#
_symmetry.space_group_name_H-M   'P 1'
#
loop_
_entity.id
_entity.type
_entity.pdbx_description
1 polymer ?
#
loop_
_entity_poly.entity_id
_entity_poly.type
_entity_poly.pdbx_seq_one_letter_code
_entity_poly.pdbx_strand_id
1 'polypeptide(L)'
;MAPPKRWPAPIHVFSYRALLVVPVILAIATFASLFLHSDVNVALLYSQCDARARLPAISKVPVLGPPACFAVSFFQNALGSVRSFASMAAVLSFIAGLMTVTTVEAARVCNAPNILIANPTGPWLVFNLLGGAVVWQLVIIPAFFHRSRSILLARKNAGQDVVESAASKDPDFGKDSRHLVVDSEIIAIPVSVAWGFVLPSILMLIYNSPITIAIWLVFPIWVSLVRQGVRWIVLRLQRRQHRSFHLESHTVSLLLVYIVPILCSAVSHVYLIWSLFQWDDRKEMTRSTIKFVEIDAFFIGLTVLYWIFVETGWRVPLVAVLVAVPLGPGAGVCIAWIYRDTQIREHLKHWLSDIVSSGEANEEGRAPADEETPLLN
;
A
#
# COMPACT_ATOMS: atom_id res chain seq x y z
N MET A 1 -21.21 -27.08 -19.49
CA MET A 1 -21.47 -25.68 -19.10
C MET A 1 -20.21 -24.88 -19.36
N ALA A 2 -20.25 -23.91 -20.27
CA ALA A 2 -19.12 -23.00 -20.48
C ALA A 2 -18.88 -22.20 -19.19
N PRO A 3 -17.64 -22.06 -18.71
CA PRO A 3 -17.36 -21.26 -17.54
C PRO A 3 -17.83 -19.81 -17.77
N PRO A 4 -18.43 -19.14 -16.77
CA PRO A 4 -18.89 -17.77 -16.94
C PRO A 4 -17.71 -16.87 -17.33
N LYS A 5 -17.85 -16.14 -18.45
CA LYS A 5 -16.85 -15.23 -18.99
C LYS A 5 -16.54 -14.16 -17.93
N ARG A 6 -15.43 -14.35 -17.18
CA ARG A 6 -14.96 -13.39 -16.18
C ARG A 6 -14.59 -12.09 -16.92
N TRP A 7 -15.07 -10.96 -16.42
CA TRP A 7 -14.71 -9.67 -16.99
C TRP A 7 -13.22 -9.42 -16.75
N PRO A 8 -12.42 -9.11 -17.79
CA PRO A 8 -10.99 -8.87 -17.62
C PRO A 8 -10.76 -7.65 -16.72
N ALA A 9 -9.76 -7.71 -15.85
CA ALA A 9 -9.44 -6.58 -15.00
C ALA A 9 -9.03 -5.36 -15.84
N PRO A 10 -9.37 -4.13 -15.42
CA PRO A 10 -9.12 -2.90 -16.19
C PRO A 10 -7.67 -2.74 -16.66
N ILE A 11 -6.70 -3.21 -15.87
CA ILE A 11 -5.27 -3.18 -16.21
C ILE A 11 -4.92 -3.89 -17.52
N HIS A 12 -5.72 -4.88 -17.94
CA HIS A 12 -5.51 -5.60 -19.21
C HIS A 12 -6.13 -4.88 -20.42
N VAL A 13 -7.15 -4.04 -20.18
CA VAL A 13 -7.97 -3.44 -21.24
C VAL A 13 -7.53 -2.00 -21.53
N PHE A 14 -7.41 -1.16 -20.50
CA PHE A 14 -7.23 0.29 -20.67
C PHE A 14 -5.78 0.72 -20.64
N SER A 15 -5.37 1.57 -21.59
CA SER A 15 -4.00 2.11 -21.67
C SER A 15 -3.55 2.76 -20.36
N TYR A 16 -2.25 2.77 -20.09
CA TYR A 16 -1.68 3.39 -18.90
C TYR A 16 -2.15 4.84 -18.71
N ARG A 17 -2.18 5.63 -19.80
CA ARG A 17 -2.67 7.02 -19.78
C ARG A 17 -4.13 7.12 -19.32
N ALA A 18 -5.00 6.22 -19.77
CA ALA A 18 -6.39 6.19 -19.36
C ALA A 18 -6.55 5.82 -17.87
N LEU A 19 -5.72 4.90 -17.37
CA LEU A 19 -5.72 4.51 -15.94
C LEU A 19 -5.24 5.64 -15.01
N LEU A 20 -4.41 6.56 -15.50
CA LEU A 20 -3.95 7.71 -14.72
C LEU A 20 -4.96 8.85 -14.61
N VAL A 21 -6.02 8.86 -15.43
CA VAL A 21 -7.04 9.92 -15.39
C VAL A 21 -7.72 9.97 -14.02
N VAL A 22 -8.10 8.83 -13.46
CA VAL A 22 -8.84 8.77 -12.19
C VAL A 22 -7.98 9.25 -11.01
N PRO A 23 -6.72 8.81 -10.80
CA PRO A 23 -5.87 9.34 -9.75
C PRO A 23 -5.64 10.86 -9.87
N VAL A 24 -5.49 11.39 -11.09
CA VAL A 24 -5.35 12.84 -11.31
C VAL A 24 -6.62 13.59 -10.91
N ILE A 25 -7.80 13.09 -11.29
CA ILE A 25 -9.08 13.67 -10.87
C ILE A 25 -9.21 13.62 -9.33
N LEU A 26 -8.84 12.50 -8.70
CA LEU A 26 -8.86 12.36 -7.24
C LEU A 26 -7.90 13.35 -6.56
N ALA A 27 -6.73 13.62 -7.14
CA ALA A 27 -5.80 14.63 -6.64
C ALA A 27 -6.37 16.04 -6.73
N ILE A 28 -6.97 16.40 -7.86
CA ILE A 28 -7.66 17.69 -8.01
C ILE A 28 -8.80 17.80 -6.98
N ALA A 29 -9.60 16.73 -6.81
CA ALA A 29 -10.67 16.70 -5.84
C ALA A 29 -10.17 16.78 -4.39
N THR A 30 -9.00 16.20 -4.09
CA THR A 30 -8.34 16.30 -2.79
C THR A 30 -7.95 17.75 -2.53
N PHE A 31 -7.24 18.41 -3.45
CA PHE A 31 -6.89 19.82 -3.32
C PHE A 31 -8.12 20.72 -3.16
N ALA A 32 -9.14 20.50 -4.00
CA ALA A 32 -10.39 21.25 -3.91
C ALA A 32 -11.08 21.05 -2.57
N SER A 33 -11.17 19.81 -2.06
CA SER A 33 -11.80 19.52 -0.77
C SER A 33 -11.02 20.12 0.40
N LEU A 34 -9.69 20.02 0.40
CA LEU A 34 -8.83 20.63 1.42
C LEU A 34 -8.93 22.15 1.39
N PHE A 35 -9.03 22.76 0.21
CA PHE A 35 -9.22 24.21 0.07
C PHE A 35 -10.60 24.67 0.55
N LEU A 36 -11.67 23.98 0.16
CA LEU A 36 -13.04 24.28 0.60
C LEU A 36 -13.22 24.13 2.11
N HIS A 37 -12.43 23.26 2.73
CA HIS A 37 -12.44 23.03 4.17
C HIS A 37 -11.28 23.74 4.89
N SER A 38 -10.49 24.55 4.18
CA SER A 38 -9.43 25.33 4.79
C SER A 38 -10.03 26.40 5.69
N ASP A 39 -9.66 26.32 6.95
CA ASP A 39 -10.09 27.23 7.99
C ASP A 39 -8.92 28.14 8.36
N VAL A 40 -9.23 29.40 8.69
CA VAL A 40 -8.29 30.41 9.19
C VAL A 40 -7.49 29.86 10.36
N ASN A 41 -8.08 28.98 11.17
CA ASN A 41 -7.42 28.31 12.29
C ASN A 41 -6.14 27.55 11.90
N VAL A 42 -6.13 26.83 10.78
CA VAL A 42 -4.93 26.07 10.34
C VAL A 42 -3.84 27.03 9.86
N ALA A 43 -4.21 28.08 9.13
CA ALA A 43 -3.28 29.12 8.70
C ALA A 43 -2.71 29.90 9.90
N LEU A 44 -3.54 30.20 10.90
CA LEU A 44 -3.12 30.85 12.15
C LEU A 44 -2.10 29.99 12.91
N LEU A 45 -2.28 28.67 12.92
CA LEU A 45 -1.33 27.75 13.53
C LEU A 45 0.06 27.84 12.88
N TYR A 46 0.12 27.93 11.55
CA TYR A 46 1.37 28.13 10.82
C TYR A 46 1.99 29.50 11.17
N SER A 47 1.17 30.56 11.16
CA SER A 47 1.59 31.93 11.52
C SER A 47 2.17 32.01 12.94
N GLN A 48 1.59 31.31 13.93
CA GLN A 48 2.14 31.24 15.29
C GLN A 48 3.52 30.56 15.35
N CYS A 49 3.75 29.55 14.52
CA CYS A 49 5.03 28.88 14.41
C CYS A 49 6.08 29.76 13.71
N ASP A 50 5.68 30.47 12.66
CA ASP A 50 6.55 31.41 11.94
C ASP A 50 6.95 32.62 12.81
N ALA A 51 6.00 33.14 13.59
CA ALA A 51 6.24 34.16 14.61
C ALA A 51 7.02 33.64 15.84
N ARG A 52 7.39 32.35 15.88
CA ARG A 52 8.13 31.68 16.97
C ARG A 52 7.43 31.73 18.33
N ALA A 53 6.11 31.95 18.34
CA ALA A 53 5.28 31.96 19.53
C ALA A 53 5.00 30.55 20.07
N ARG A 54 5.13 29.53 19.21
CA ARG A 54 4.88 28.12 19.53
C ARG A 54 6.17 27.29 19.37
N LEU A 55 6.36 26.32 20.26
CA LEU A 55 7.51 25.39 20.29
C LEU A 55 8.86 26.08 19.98
N PRO A 56 9.31 27.04 20.82
CA PRO A 56 10.43 27.93 20.50
C PRO A 56 11.77 27.20 20.29
N ALA A 57 11.91 25.97 20.79
CA ALA A 57 13.08 25.13 20.53
C ALA A 57 13.16 24.64 19.07
N ILE A 58 12.02 24.44 18.40
CA ILE A 58 11.93 23.91 17.03
C ILE A 58 11.77 25.07 16.03
N SER A 59 10.91 26.04 16.33
CA SER A 59 10.56 27.13 15.41
C SER A 59 11.71 28.09 15.09
N LYS A 60 12.78 28.12 15.91
CA LYS A 60 13.97 28.95 15.66
C LYS A 60 14.94 28.37 14.64
N VAL A 61 14.80 27.10 14.26
CA VAL A 61 15.66 26.48 13.24
C VAL A 61 15.39 27.17 11.89
N PRO A 62 16.42 27.67 11.18
CA PRO A 62 16.21 28.39 9.93
C PRO A 62 15.58 27.47 8.87
N VAL A 63 14.60 28.02 8.13
CA VAL A 63 13.88 27.38 7.01
C VAL A 63 12.98 26.20 7.41
N LEU A 64 13.47 25.25 8.19
CA LEU A 64 12.75 24.03 8.58
C LEU A 64 11.97 24.17 9.89
N GLY A 65 12.30 25.18 10.72
CA GLY A 65 11.69 25.38 12.03
C GLY A 65 10.18 25.61 11.98
N PRO A 66 9.67 26.60 11.20
CA PRO A 66 8.24 26.86 11.11
C PRO A 66 7.43 25.67 10.54
N PRO A 67 7.83 25.01 9.44
CA PRO A 67 7.15 23.81 8.94
C PRO A 67 7.14 22.65 9.95
N ALA A 68 8.26 22.39 10.63
CA ALA A 68 8.33 21.33 11.64
C ALA A 68 7.48 21.65 12.89
N CYS A 69 7.52 22.91 13.36
CA CYS A 69 6.65 23.39 14.43
C CYS A 69 5.17 23.24 14.05
N PHE A 70 4.82 23.59 12.81
CA PHE A 70 3.46 23.47 12.29
C PHE A 70 3.01 22.01 12.27
N ALA A 71 3.80 21.10 11.70
CA ALA A 71 3.45 19.67 11.64
C ALA A 71 3.24 19.09 13.05
N VAL A 72 4.16 19.34 13.97
CA VAL A 72 4.05 18.86 15.36
C VAL A 72 2.82 19.44 16.04
N SER A 73 2.61 20.76 15.92
CA SER A 73 1.46 21.43 16.53
C SER A 73 0.14 21.00 15.90
N PHE A 74 0.11 20.72 14.59
CA PHE A 74 -1.07 20.27 13.87
C PHE A 74 -1.56 18.93 14.43
N PHE A 75 -0.68 17.93 14.52
CA PHE A 75 -1.04 16.64 15.10
C PHE A 75 -1.34 16.73 16.60
N GLN A 76 -0.68 17.65 17.33
CA GLN A 76 -0.98 17.87 18.73
C GLN A 76 -2.42 18.39 18.95
N ASN A 77 -2.85 19.34 18.13
CA ASN A 77 -4.22 19.85 18.18
C ASN A 77 -5.23 18.82 17.67
N ALA A 78 -4.86 17.99 16.68
CA ALA A 78 -5.70 16.91 16.16
C ALA A 78 -5.96 15.81 17.19
N LEU A 79 -5.20 15.76 18.28
CA LEU A 79 -5.38 14.85 19.43
C LEU A 79 -5.97 15.54 20.66
N GLY A 80 -6.52 16.75 20.49
CA GLY A 80 -6.97 17.61 21.60
C GLY A 80 -8.27 17.18 22.29
N SER A 81 -8.91 16.10 21.85
CA SER A 81 -10.21 15.63 22.37
C SER A 81 -10.33 14.10 22.26
N VAL A 82 -11.22 13.50 23.07
CA VAL A 82 -11.50 12.06 23.07
C VAL A 82 -12.03 11.60 21.71
N ARG A 83 -12.95 12.36 21.12
CA ARG A 83 -13.50 12.04 19.79
C ARG A 83 -12.43 12.13 18.69
N SER A 84 -11.57 13.15 18.77
CA SER A 84 -10.47 13.31 17.80
C SER A 84 -9.40 12.23 17.93
N PHE A 85 -9.12 11.77 19.16
CA PHE A 85 -8.26 10.61 19.42
C PHE A 85 -8.83 9.36 18.76
N ALA A 86 -10.13 9.11 18.89
CA ALA A 86 -10.77 7.94 18.29
C ALA A 86 -10.69 7.95 16.75
N SER A 87 -10.94 9.10 16.14
CA SER A 87 -10.77 9.30 14.70
C SER A 87 -9.33 9.09 14.25
N MET A 88 -8.37 9.72 14.94
CA MET A 88 -6.95 9.55 14.62
C MET A 88 -6.50 8.09 14.78
N ALA A 89 -6.96 7.38 15.81
CA ALA A 89 -6.65 5.96 16.00
C ALA A 89 -7.14 5.10 14.82
N ALA A 90 -8.33 5.38 14.29
CA ALA A 90 -8.87 4.69 13.11
C ALA A 90 -8.11 5.03 11.82
N VAL A 91 -7.66 6.29 11.67
CA VAL A 91 -6.81 6.68 10.54
C VAL A 91 -5.44 6.00 10.65
N LEU A 92 -4.80 6.00 11.82
CA LEU A 92 -3.51 5.38 12.01
C LEU A 92 -3.58 3.86 11.78
N SER A 93 -4.65 3.19 12.20
CA SER A 93 -4.81 1.75 11.94
C SER A 93 -5.05 1.45 10.46
N PHE A 94 -5.73 2.33 9.72
CA PHE A 94 -5.79 2.27 8.26
C PHE A 94 -4.41 2.42 7.61
N ILE A 95 -3.62 3.41 8.04
CA ILE A 95 -2.24 3.59 7.57
C ILE A 95 -1.35 2.39 7.93
N ALA A 96 -1.54 1.74 9.09
CA ALA A 96 -0.83 0.51 9.43
C ALA A 96 -1.10 -0.60 8.40
N GLY A 97 -2.36 -0.77 7.99
CA GLY A 97 -2.73 -1.75 6.96
C GLY A 97 -2.07 -1.46 5.62
N LEU A 98 -2.07 -0.19 5.19
CA LEU A 98 -1.39 0.23 3.96
C LEU A 98 0.14 0.07 4.03
N MET A 99 0.74 0.34 5.19
CA MET A 99 2.16 0.11 5.43
C MET A 99 2.50 -1.36 5.28
N THR A 100 1.72 -2.26 5.90
CA THR A 100 1.90 -3.71 5.76
C THR A 100 1.79 -4.13 4.30
N VAL A 101 0.74 -3.69 3.60
CA VAL A 101 0.55 -4.02 2.18
C VAL A 101 1.72 -3.53 1.31
N THR A 102 2.11 -2.27 1.45
CA THR A 102 3.19 -1.70 0.63
C THR A 102 4.56 -2.31 0.97
N THR A 103 4.81 -2.68 2.23
CA THR A 103 6.06 -3.38 2.62
C THR A 103 6.10 -4.83 2.12
N VAL A 104 4.97 -5.53 2.10
CA VAL A 104 4.84 -6.85 1.44
C VAL A 104 5.12 -6.72 -0.05
N GLU A 105 4.48 -5.77 -0.74
CA GLU A 105 4.71 -5.56 -2.17
C GLU A 105 6.17 -5.14 -2.46
N ALA A 106 6.78 -4.31 -1.63
CA ALA A 106 8.18 -3.94 -1.72
C ALA A 106 9.13 -5.15 -1.56
N ALA A 107 8.71 -6.18 -0.82
CA ALA A 107 9.48 -7.40 -0.58
C ALA A 107 9.35 -8.43 -1.71
N ARG A 108 8.47 -8.23 -2.70
CA ARG A 108 8.25 -9.17 -3.80
C ARG A 108 9.29 -9.02 -4.90
N VAL A 109 9.72 -10.16 -5.45
CA VAL A 109 10.69 -10.22 -6.56
C VAL A 109 10.22 -9.40 -7.76
N CYS A 110 8.93 -9.46 -8.11
CA CYS A 110 8.35 -8.76 -9.26
C CYS A 110 8.45 -7.24 -9.15
N ASN A 111 8.57 -6.68 -7.95
CA ASN A 111 8.65 -5.24 -7.74
C ASN A 111 10.08 -4.73 -7.53
N ALA A 112 11.06 -5.63 -7.39
CA ALA A 112 12.46 -5.28 -7.17
C ALA A 112 13.04 -4.29 -8.20
N PRO A 113 12.69 -4.34 -9.51
CA PRO A 113 13.20 -3.38 -10.49
C PRO A 113 12.67 -1.95 -10.32
N ASN A 114 11.53 -1.76 -9.64
CA ASN A 114 10.94 -0.44 -9.45
C ASN A 114 11.36 0.13 -8.09
N ILE A 115 12.29 1.10 -8.09
CA ILE A 115 12.85 1.71 -6.88
C ILE A 115 11.77 2.31 -5.98
N LEU A 116 10.72 2.94 -6.54
CA LEU A 116 9.67 3.57 -5.76
C LEU A 116 8.83 2.55 -4.98
N ILE A 117 8.66 1.35 -5.53
CA ILE A 117 7.92 0.26 -4.88
C ILE A 117 8.85 -0.51 -3.93
N ALA A 118 10.07 -0.84 -4.38
CA ALA A 118 11.04 -1.59 -3.60
C ALA A 118 11.51 -0.83 -2.34
N ASN A 119 11.60 0.50 -2.42
CA ASN A 119 12.02 1.38 -1.33
C ASN A 119 10.93 2.44 -1.02
N PRO A 120 9.85 2.06 -0.33
CA PRO A 120 8.69 2.94 -0.15
C PRO A 120 8.94 4.07 0.88
N THR A 121 10.08 4.07 1.58
CA THR A 121 10.42 5.06 2.63
C THR A 121 10.36 6.51 2.14
N GLY A 122 10.88 6.81 0.95
CA GLY A 122 10.88 8.16 0.39
C GLY A 122 9.45 8.70 0.19
N PRO A 123 8.60 8.01 -0.60
CA PRO A 123 7.19 8.36 -0.72
C PRO A 123 6.47 8.50 0.63
N TRP A 124 6.68 7.57 1.57
CA TRP A 124 6.08 7.65 2.91
C TRP A 124 6.58 8.83 3.76
N LEU A 125 7.79 9.34 3.55
CA LEU A 125 8.25 10.58 4.18
C LEU A 125 7.51 11.80 3.63
N VAL A 126 7.33 11.86 2.31
CA VAL A 126 6.58 12.95 1.67
C VAL A 126 5.11 12.92 2.10
N PHE A 127 4.54 11.72 2.30
CA PHE A 127 3.18 11.51 2.81
C PHE A 127 2.94 12.28 4.12
N ASN A 128 3.90 12.26 5.07
CA ASN A 128 3.77 12.97 6.34
C ASN A 128 3.89 14.49 6.22
N LEU A 129 4.48 15.00 5.14
CA LEU A 129 4.80 16.43 4.97
C LEU A 129 3.79 17.18 4.10
N LEU A 130 3.31 16.58 3.02
CA LEU A 130 2.45 17.23 2.01
C LEU A 130 0.97 16.81 2.07
N GLY A 131 0.63 15.83 2.90
CA GLY A 131 -0.66 15.15 2.86
C GLY A 131 -0.58 13.85 2.06
N GLY A 132 -1.18 12.81 2.59
CA GLY A 132 -0.98 11.45 2.10
C GLY A 132 -1.70 11.16 0.80
N ALA A 133 -2.89 11.71 0.59
CA ALA A 133 -3.71 11.45 -0.59
C ALA A 133 -2.98 11.78 -1.89
N VAL A 134 -2.35 12.95 -1.98
CA VAL A 134 -1.63 13.40 -3.18
C VAL A 134 -0.47 12.47 -3.52
N VAL A 135 0.28 12.02 -2.50
CA VAL A 135 1.37 11.05 -2.69
C VAL A 135 0.85 9.71 -3.19
N TRP A 136 -0.27 9.24 -2.64
CA TRP A 136 -0.91 8.00 -3.09
C TRP A 136 -1.39 8.10 -4.54
N GLN A 137 -2.03 9.21 -4.90
CA GLN A 137 -2.65 9.45 -6.21
C GLN A 137 -1.61 9.68 -7.31
N LEU A 138 -0.54 10.43 -7.02
CA LEU A 138 0.40 10.89 -8.05
C LEU A 138 1.72 10.13 -8.07
N VAL A 139 2.08 9.42 -7.00
CA VAL A 139 3.37 8.73 -6.89
C VAL A 139 3.19 7.22 -6.73
N ILE A 140 2.55 6.79 -5.64
CA ILE A 140 2.51 5.36 -5.27
C ILE A 140 1.72 4.56 -6.31
N ILE A 141 0.46 4.92 -6.56
CA ILE A 141 -0.40 4.14 -7.47
C ILE A 141 0.07 4.20 -8.93
N PRO A 142 0.48 5.35 -9.48
CA PRO A 142 1.07 5.41 -10.82
C PRO A 142 2.31 4.51 -10.97
N ALA A 143 3.14 4.36 -9.94
CA ALA A 143 4.29 3.46 -9.96
C ALA A 143 3.85 1.99 -10.03
N PHE A 144 2.83 1.59 -9.25
CA PHE A 144 2.26 0.24 -9.31
C PHE A 144 1.62 -0.05 -10.67
N PHE A 145 0.82 0.87 -11.22
CA PHE A 145 0.24 0.68 -12.56
C PHE A 145 1.30 0.56 -13.65
N HIS A 146 2.35 1.38 -13.59
CA HIS A 146 3.45 1.29 -14.54
C HIS A 146 4.12 -0.08 -14.48
N ARG A 147 4.41 -0.59 -13.28
CA ARG A 147 5.05 -1.89 -13.09
C ARG A 147 4.16 -3.06 -13.51
N SER A 148 2.88 -3.04 -13.10
CA SER A 148 1.91 -4.06 -13.49
C SER A 148 1.75 -4.11 -15.01
N ARG A 149 1.68 -2.95 -15.69
CA ARG A 149 1.64 -2.87 -17.16
C ARG A 149 2.94 -3.34 -17.82
N SER A 150 4.11 -2.99 -17.28
CA SER A 150 5.39 -3.41 -17.87
C SER A 150 5.54 -4.94 -17.85
N ILE A 151 5.14 -5.58 -16.75
CA ILE A 151 5.15 -7.05 -16.63
C ILE A 151 4.18 -7.68 -17.64
N LEU A 152 2.96 -7.14 -17.77
CA LEU A 152 1.97 -7.66 -18.72
C LEU A 152 2.43 -7.51 -20.18
N LEU A 153 3.02 -6.37 -20.54
CA LEU A 153 3.53 -6.13 -21.89
C LEU A 153 4.74 -7.02 -22.19
N ALA A 154 5.66 -7.18 -21.22
CA ALA A 154 6.79 -8.08 -21.35
C ALA A 154 6.31 -9.51 -21.62
N ARG A 155 5.34 -10.01 -20.84
CA ARG A 155 4.76 -11.35 -21.04
C ARG A 155 3.99 -11.52 -22.34
N LYS A 156 3.31 -10.47 -22.82
CA LYS A 156 2.57 -10.52 -24.09
C LYS A 156 3.52 -10.55 -25.30
N ASN A 157 4.65 -9.87 -25.21
CA ASN A 157 5.61 -9.76 -26.31
C ASN A 157 6.66 -10.88 -26.31
N ALA A 158 6.84 -11.56 -25.17
CA ALA A 158 7.75 -12.70 -25.06
C ALA A 158 7.14 -13.94 -25.73
N GLY A 159 7.97 -14.67 -26.48
CA GLY A 159 7.64 -16.02 -26.95
C GLY A 159 7.60 -17.01 -25.79
N GLN A 160 6.90 -18.13 -25.98
CA GLN A 160 6.70 -19.15 -24.95
C GLN A 160 8.02 -19.70 -24.41
N ASP A 161 9.00 -19.94 -25.28
CA ASP A 161 10.34 -20.41 -24.92
C ASP A 161 11.06 -19.47 -23.94
N VAL A 162 10.84 -18.16 -24.05
CA VAL A 162 11.44 -17.15 -23.16
C VAL A 162 10.82 -17.21 -21.78
N VAL A 163 9.51 -17.47 -21.68
CA VAL A 163 8.80 -17.57 -20.41
C VAL A 163 9.18 -18.86 -19.68
N GLU A 164 9.28 -19.97 -20.39
CA GLU A 164 9.61 -21.28 -19.81
C GLU A 164 11.10 -21.39 -19.43
N SER A 165 12.00 -20.78 -20.19
CA SER A 165 13.44 -20.75 -19.90
C SER A 165 13.86 -19.69 -18.88
N ALA A 166 12.97 -18.76 -18.50
CA ALA A 166 13.29 -17.72 -17.54
C ALA A 166 13.67 -18.31 -16.17
N ALA A 167 14.65 -17.68 -15.52
CA ALA A 167 15.01 -18.04 -14.16
C ALA A 167 13.79 -17.95 -13.23
N SER A 168 13.68 -18.83 -12.23
CA SER A 168 12.48 -18.89 -11.39
C SER A 168 12.19 -17.56 -10.67
N LYS A 169 13.25 -16.84 -10.30
CA LYS A 169 13.21 -15.50 -9.66
C LYS A 169 13.33 -14.34 -10.66
N ASP A 170 13.12 -14.57 -11.94
CA ASP A 170 13.03 -13.48 -12.91
C ASP A 170 11.84 -12.57 -12.53
N PRO A 171 12.02 -11.24 -12.45
CA PRO A 171 11.00 -10.33 -11.95
C PRO A 171 9.83 -10.13 -12.92
N ASP A 172 10.00 -10.45 -14.21
CA ASP A 172 8.98 -10.28 -15.24
C ASP A 172 8.32 -11.61 -15.61
N PHE A 173 9.10 -12.68 -15.76
CA PHE A 173 8.68 -13.97 -16.31
C PHE A 173 8.71 -15.11 -15.29
N GLY A 174 9.46 -14.96 -14.19
CA GLY A 174 9.72 -16.04 -13.25
C GLY A 174 8.46 -16.56 -12.55
N LYS A 175 8.35 -17.88 -12.41
CA LYS A 175 7.28 -18.53 -11.64
C LYS A 175 7.24 -18.11 -10.17
N ASP A 176 8.40 -17.75 -9.60
CA ASP A 176 8.55 -17.26 -8.23
C ASP A 176 8.56 -15.72 -8.18
N SER A 177 8.17 -15.02 -9.26
CA SER A 177 8.15 -13.55 -9.32
C SER A 177 7.33 -12.89 -8.20
N ARG A 178 6.25 -13.53 -7.73
CA ARG A 178 5.46 -13.01 -6.60
C ARG A 178 5.95 -13.47 -5.22
N HIS A 179 6.97 -14.31 -5.15
CA HIS A 179 7.54 -14.72 -3.86
C HIS A 179 8.23 -13.52 -3.20
N LEU A 180 8.30 -13.58 -1.87
CA LEU A 180 9.19 -12.73 -1.11
C LEU A 180 10.62 -13.04 -1.51
N VAL A 181 11.45 -11.99 -1.70
CA VAL A 181 12.87 -12.14 -2.09
C VAL A 181 13.61 -13.02 -1.09
N VAL A 182 13.28 -12.89 0.20
CA VAL A 182 13.88 -13.63 1.32
C VAL A 182 12.78 -14.01 2.32
N ASP A 183 12.86 -15.22 2.89
CA ASP A 183 11.96 -15.71 3.94
C ASP A 183 12.02 -14.91 5.25
N SER A 184 13.15 -14.27 5.56
CA SER A 184 13.28 -13.35 6.70
C SER A 184 12.25 -12.22 6.70
N GLU A 185 11.68 -11.88 5.55
CA GLU A 185 10.65 -10.84 5.41
C GLU A 185 9.34 -11.22 6.14
N ILE A 186 9.07 -12.52 6.36
CA ILE A 186 7.93 -13.00 7.16
C ILE A 186 7.98 -12.45 8.59
N ILE A 187 9.19 -12.28 9.14
CA ILE A 187 9.41 -11.76 10.49
C ILE A 187 9.66 -10.26 10.42
N ALA A 188 10.48 -9.80 9.47
CA ALA A 188 10.90 -8.40 9.39
C ALA A 188 9.73 -7.44 9.12
N ILE A 189 8.80 -7.80 8.25
CA ILE A 189 7.63 -6.95 7.92
C ILE A 189 6.76 -6.70 9.17
N PRO A 190 6.17 -7.71 9.83
CA PRO A 190 5.28 -7.48 10.97
C PRO A 190 6.00 -6.82 12.15
N VAL A 191 7.25 -7.17 12.42
CA VAL A 191 8.04 -6.50 13.47
C VAL A 191 8.27 -5.02 13.12
N SER A 192 8.61 -4.71 11.86
CA SER A 192 8.81 -3.32 11.42
C SER A 192 7.55 -2.48 11.49
N VAL A 193 6.38 -3.06 11.16
CA VAL A 193 5.10 -2.36 11.29
C VAL A 193 4.74 -2.17 12.77
N ALA A 194 4.88 -3.21 13.59
CA ALA A 194 4.57 -3.15 15.02
C ALA A 194 5.46 -2.13 15.76
N TRP A 195 6.78 -2.19 15.57
CA TRP A 195 7.75 -1.38 16.33
C TRP A 195 8.06 -0.05 15.64
N GLY A 196 8.12 -0.03 14.31
CA GLY A 196 8.45 1.16 13.55
C GLY A 196 7.27 2.10 13.32
N PHE A 197 6.02 1.61 13.42
CA PHE A 197 4.83 2.42 13.17
C PHE A 197 3.80 2.36 14.31
N VAL A 198 3.31 1.16 14.67
CA VAL A 198 2.20 1.02 15.64
C VAL A 198 2.61 1.51 17.02
N LEU A 199 3.78 1.12 17.54
CA LEU A 199 4.27 1.56 18.84
C LEU A 199 4.46 3.09 18.90
N PRO A 200 5.20 3.75 17.98
CA PRO A 200 5.26 5.21 17.93
C PRO A 200 3.89 5.87 17.84
N SER A 201 2.95 5.28 17.10
CA SER A 201 1.58 5.79 16.98
C SER A 201 0.84 5.74 18.31
N ILE A 202 0.93 4.63 19.06
CA ILE A 202 0.35 4.50 20.40
C ILE A 202 0.97 5.52 21.36
N LEU A 203 2.29 5.68 21.36
CA LEU A 203 2.98 6.67 22.20
C LEU A 203 2.55 8.10 21.86
N MET A 204 2.40 8.42 20.57
CA MET A 204 1.88 9.70 20.12
C MET A 204 0.46 9.95 20.64
N LEU A 205 -0.43 8.97 20.47
CA LEU A 205 -1.82 9.03 20.91
C LEU A 205 -1.92 9.26 22.44
N ILE A 206 -1.24 8.43 23.24
CA ILE A 206 -1.36 8.45 24.70
C ILE A 206 -0.73 9.70 25.32
N TYR A 207 0.49 10.06 24.91
CA TYR A 207 1.22 11.14 25.57
C TYR A 207 0.91 12.53 25.00
N ASN A 208 0.43 12.62 23.76
CA ASN A 208 0.15 13.87 23.04
C ASN A 208 1.21 14.98 23.27
N SER A 209 2.49 14.57 23.25
CA SER A 209 3.62 15.44 23.52
C SER A 209 4.31 15.86 22.23
N PRO A 210 4.93 17.04 22.16
CA PRO A 210 5.67 17.46 20.97
C PRO A 210 6.78 16.47 20.57
N ILE A 211 7.40 15.83 21.57
CA ILE A 211 8.49 14.87 21.36
C ILE A 211 7.95 13.58 20.73
N THR A 212 6.88 13.01 21.29
CA THR A 212 6.30 11.76 20.75
C THR A 212 5.75 11.95 19.34
N ILE A 213 5.16 13.12 19.04
CA ILE A 213 4.71 13.48 17.68
C ILE A 213 5.91 13.65 16.74
N ALA A 214 6.96 14.37 17.15
CA ALA A 214 8.15 14.55 16.32
C ALA A 214 8.85 13.22 15.99
N ILE A 215 8.95 12.31 16.96
CA ILE A 215 9.47 10.95 16.75
C ILE A 215 8.56 10.17 15.79
N TRP A 216 7.24 10.31 15.93
CA TRP A 216 6.28 9.64 15.06
C TRP A 216 6.34 10.17 13.61
N LEU A 217 6.54 11.46 13.37
CA LEU A 217 6.59 12.04 12.01
C LEU A 217 7.69 11.42 11.12
N VAL A 218 8.70 10.81 11.71
CA VAL A 218 9.77 10.09 10.99
C VAL A 218 9.59 8.56 11.01
N PHE A 219 8.38 8.05 11.29
CA PHE A 219 8.04 6.63 11.25
C PHE A 219 8.51 5.89 9.99
N PRO A 220 8.51 6.46 8.77
CA PRO A 220 8.96 5.71 7.60
C PRO A 220 10.43 5.28 7.72
N ILE A 221 11.25 6.09 8.41
CA ILE A 221 12.64 5.79 8.71
C ILE A 221 12.70 4.67 9.76
N TRP A 222 11.91 4.77 10.84
CA TRP A 222 11.85 3.72 11.86
C TRP A 222 11.44 2.35 11.28
N VAL A 223 10.38 2.31 10.46
CA VAL A 223 9.94 1.09 9.77
C VAL A 223 11.07 0.52 8.91
N SER A 224 11.74 1.36 8.12
CA SER A 224 12.86 0.92 7.27
C SER A 224 14.02 0.37 8.09
N LEU A 225 14.47 1.09 9.12
CA LEU A 225 15.60 0.70 9.96
C LEU A 225 15.30 -0.60 10.72
N VAL A 226 14.10 -0.72 11.32
CA VAL A 226 13.69 -1.94 12.02
C VAL A 226 13.61 -3.11 11.05
N ARG A 227 13.01 -2.93 9.86
CA ARG A 227 12.93 -3.99 8.85
C ARG A 227 14.31 -4.48 8.44
N GLN A 228 15.23 -3.57 8.13
CA GLN A 228 16.60 -3.91 7.75
C GLN A 228 17.35 -4.59 8.90
N GLY A 229 17.22 -4.07 10.13
CA GLY A 229 17.83 -4.64 11.33
C GLY A 229 17.33 -6.05 11.63
N VAL A 230 16.02 -6.28 11.63
CA VAL A 230 15.43 -7.61 11.86
C VAL A 230 15.84 -8.59 10.77
N ARG A 231 15.78 -8.17 9.50
CA ARG A 231 16.24 -9.00 8.39
C ARG A 231 17.70 -9.41 8.55
N TRP A 232 18.57 -8.47 8.90
CA TRP A 232 19.99 -8.74 9.13
C TRP A 232 20.20 -9.71 10.30
N ILE A 233 19.50 -9.52 11.42
CA ILE A 233 19.57 -10.41 12.60
C ILE A 233 19.12 -11.82 12.22
N VAL A 234 17.95 -11.96 11.59
CA VAL A 234 17.37 -13.27 11.22
C VAL A 234 18.29 -14.02 10.26
N LEU A 235 18.80 -13.35 9.22
CA LEU A 235 19.74 -13.94 8.26
C LEU A 235 21.04 -14.39 8.92
N ARG A 236 21.57 -13.60 9.86
CA ARG A 236 22.78 -13.93 10.61
C ARG A 236 22.59 -15.13 11.54
N LEU A 237 21.41 -15.26 12.15
CA LEU A 237 21.06 -16.37 13.03
C LEU A 237 20.76 -17.66 12.26
N GLN A 238 20.09 -17.55 11.10
CA GLN A 238 19.65 -18.74 10.35
C GLN A 238 20.72 -19.36 9.45
N ARG A 239 21.88 -18.71 9.23
CA ARG A 239 23.10 -19.18 8.52
C ARG A 239 22.94 -19.85 7.13
N ARG A 240 21.73 -20.21 6.65
CA ARG A 240 21.49 -21.06 5.46
C ARG A 240 20.20 -20.78 4.68
N GLN A 241 19.42 -19.76 5.03
CA GLN A 241 18.11 -19.50 4.41
C GLN A 241 18.12 -18.23 3.55
N HIS A 242 18.47 -18.37 2.27
CA HIS A 242 18.22 -17.37 1.21
C HIS A 242 17.19 -17.91 0.21
N ARG A 243 16.13 -18.53 0.73
CA ARG A 243 15.07 -19.09 -0.11
C ARG A 243 14.01 -18.02 -0.36
N SER A 244 13.55 -17.93 -1.60
CA SER A 244 12.33 -17.18 -1.89
C SER A 244 11.15 -17.88 -1.21
N PHE A 245 10.20 -17.13 -0.67
CA PHE A 245 9.09 -17.68 0.09
C PHE A 245 7.74 -17.22 -0.47
N HIS A 246 6.84 -18.17 -0.68
CA HIS A 246 5.47 -17.86 -1.10
C HIS A 246 4.58 -17.66 0.12
N LEU A 247 4.34 -16.41 0.50
CA LEU A 247 3.63 -16.05 1.73
C LEU A 247 2.24 -16.69 1.80
N GLU A 248 1.53 -16.74 0.68
CA GLU A 248 0.15 -17.16 0.57
C GLU A 248 -0.03 -18.68 0.62
N SER A 249 1.06 -19.44 0.50
CA SER A 249 1.04 -20.90 0.67
C SER A 249 1.01 -21.33 2.14
N HIS A 250 1.36 -20.44 3.06
CA HIS A 250 1.52 -20.77 4.47
C HIS A 250 0.65 -19.86 5.34
N THR A 251 -0.47 -20.40 5.81
CA THR A 251 -1.51 -19.66 6.56
C THR A 251 -0.97 -18.97 7.81
N VAL A 252 -0.06 -19.63 8.55
CA VAL A 252 0.53 -19.05 9.77
C VAL A 252 1.38 -17.83 9.44
N SER A 253 2.20 -17.90 8.40
CA SER A 253 3.07 -16.79 7.98
C SER A 253 2.24 -15.63 7.46
N LEU A 254 1.22 -15.92 6.67
CA LEU A 254 0.26 -14.94 6.19
C LEU A 254 -0.44 -14.23 7.36
N LEU A 255 -0.95 -15.00 8.32
CA LEU A 255 -1.60 -14.45 9.52
C LEU A 255 -0.63 -13.56 10.31
N LEU A 256 0.60 -14.01 10.52
CA LEU A 256 1.61 -13.28 11.28
C LEU A 256 1.89 -11.89 10.68
N VAL A 257 1.93 -11.78 9.35
CA VAL A 257 2.15 -10.50 8.64
C VAL A 257 0.98 -9.53 8.81
N TYR A 258 -0.27 -10.02 8.79
CA TYR A 258 -1.47 -9.16 8.74
C TYR A 258 -2.23 -9.01 10.07
N ILE A 259 -1.96 -9.84 11.08
CA ILE A 259 -2.76 -9.85 12.32
C ILE A 259 -2.69 -8.55 13.11
N VAL A 260 -1.51 -7.94 13.21
CA VAL A 260 -1.31 -6.69 13.97
C VAL A 260 -2.16 -5.55 13.42
N PRO A 261 -2.08 -5.15 12.13
CA PRO A 261 -2.91 -4.08 11.61
C PRO A 261 -4.41 -4.42 11.62
N ILE A 262 -4.80 -5.69 11.44
CA ILE A 262 -6.21 -6.12 11.54
C ILE A 262 -6.76 -5.88 12.95
N LEU A 263 -6.04 -6.32 13.98
CA LEU A 263 -6.45 -6.13 15.37
C LEU A 263 -6.51 -4.64 15.75
N CYS A 264 -5.48 -3.87 15.38
CA CYS A 264 -5.47 -2.42 15.60
C CYS A 264 -6.66 -1.74 14.91
N SER A 265 -6.98 -2.14 13.67
CA SER A 265 -8.13 -1.63 12.92
C SER A 265 -9.44 -1.94 13.65
N ALA A 266 -9.67 -3.21 14.01
CA ALA A 266 -10.90 -3.61 14.69
C ALA A 266 -11.10 -2.86 16.01
N VAL A 267 -10.06 -2.79 16.85
CA VAL A 267 -10.13 -2.08 18.14
C VAL A 267 -10.38 -0.58 17.93
N SER A 268 -9.64 0.07 17.05
CA SER A 268 -9.81 1.51 16.77
C SER A 268 -11.18 1.84 16.16
N HIS A 269 -11.73 0.95 15.34
CA HIS A 269 -13.02 1.13 14.70
C HIS A 269 -14.18 0.98 15.69
N VAL A 270 -14.12 -0.02 16.58
CA VAL A 270 -15.07 -0.15 17.69
C VAL A 270 -15.01 1.09 18.58
N TYR A 271 -13.81 1.58 18.89
CA TYR A 271 -13.62 2.79 19.68
C TYR A 271 -14.15 4.05 18.98
N LEU A 272 -13.95 4.18 17.66
CA LEU A 272 -14.54 5.25 16.85
C LEU A 272 -16.06 5.21 16.89
N ILE A 273 -16.68 4.05 16.63
CA ILE A 273 -18.13 3.88 16.67
C ILE A 273 -18.66 4.27 18.06
N TRP A 274 -18.04 3.77 19.12
CA TRP A 274 -18.40 4.13 20.49
C TRP A 274 -18.31 5.65 20.74
N SER A 275 -17.26 6.30 20.25
CA SER A 275 -17.06 7.75 20.41
C SER A 275 -18.11 8.60 19.70
N LEU A 276 -18.76 8.08 18.65
CA LEU A 276 -19.83 8.79 17.93
C LEU A 276 -21.10 8.95 18.78
N PHE A 277 -21.29 8.09 19.79
CA PHE A 277 -22.39 8.18 20.74
C PHE A 277 -22.09 9.12 21.93
N GLN A 278 -20.86 9.64 22.01
CA GLN A 278 -20.46 10.59 23.04
C GLN A 278 -20.69 12.03 22.57
N TRP A 279 -20.78 12.96 23.52
CA TRP A 279 -20.87 14.39 23.23
C TRP A 279 -19.62 14.87 22.49
N ASP A 280 -19.81 15.79 21.53
CA ASP A 280 -18.69 16.35 20.78
C ASP A 280 -17.87 17.31 21.67
N ASP A 281 -16.69 16.86 22.08
CA ASP A 281 -15.75 17.57 22.94
C ASP A 281 -14.69 18.36 22.15
N ARG A 282 -14.76 18.34 20.81
CA ARG A 282 -13.77 18.98 19.94
C ARG A 282 -13.90 20.50 19.95
N LYS A 283 -12.84 21.18 20.37
CA LYS A 283 -12.63 22.62 20.17
C LYS A 283 -12.44 22.94 18.69
N GLU A 284 -12.64 24.20 18.30
CA GLU A 284 -12.58 24.64 16.89
C GLU A 284 -11.27 24.24 16.20
N MET A 285 -10.11 24.55 16.81
CA MET A 285 -8.80 24.18 16.25
C MET A 285 -8.68 22.66 16.04
N THR A 286 -9.08 21.85 17.04
CA THR A 286 -9.06 20.38 16.95
C THR A 286 -9.98 19.87 15.84
N ARG A 287 -11.18 20.43 15.74
CA ARG A 287 -12.16 20.09 14.70
C ARG A 287 -11.60 20.37 13.31
N SER A 288 -10.95 21.52 13.12
CA SER A 288 -10.35 21.89 11.83
C SER A 288 -9.17 20.98 11.50
N THR A 289 -8.25 20.72 12.43
CA THR A 289 -7.09 19.83 12.17
C THR A 289 -7.50 18.37 11.92
N ILE A 290 -8.42 17.80 12.70
CA ILE A 290 -8.82 16.40 12.50
C ILE A 290 -9.62 16.23 11.20
N LYS A 291 -10.43 17.22 10.81
CA LYS A 291 -11.19 17.19 9.56
C LYS A 291 -10.26 17.13 8.34
N PHE A 292 -9.12 17.84 8.37
CA PHE A 292 -8.10 17.73 7.33
C PHE A 292 -7.55 16.30 7.20
N VAL A 293 -7.25 15.67 8.34
CA VAL A 293 -6.75 14.28 8.38
C VAL A 293 -7.80 13.28 7.89
N GLU A 294 -9.07 13.47 8.28
CA GLU A 294 -10.18 12.63 7.84
C GLU A 294 -10.43 12.74 6.33
N ILE A 295 -10.37 13.95 5.77
CA ILE A 295 -10.49 14.18 4.32
C ILE A 295 -9.34 13.49 3.58
N ASP A 296 -8.10 13.66 4.05
CA ASP A 296 -6.93 13.03 3.46
C ASP A 296 -7.04 11.50 3.48
N ALA A 297 -7.39 10.92 4.64
CA ALA A 297 -7.60 9.48 4.79
C ALA A 297 -8.72 8.94 3.89
N PHE A 298 -9.81 9.68 3.73
CA PHE A 298 -10.90 9.32 2.83
C PHE A 298 -10.43 9.23 1.36
N PHE A 299 -9.68 10.23 0.88
CA PHE A 299 -9.16 10.22 -0.47
C PHE A 299 -8.10 9.15 -0.69
N ILE A 300 -7.25 8.85 0.30
CA ILE A 300 -6.36 7.69 0.27
C ILE A 300 -7.20 6.41 0.10
N GLY A 301 -8.26 6.24 0.89
CA GLY A 301 -9.18 5.11 0.81
C GLY A 301 -9.79 4.92 -0.59
N LEU A 302 -10.33 5.99 -1.19
CA LEU A 302 -10.86 5.93 -2.56
C LEU A 302 -9.79 5.54 -3.57
N THR A 303 -8.58 6.08 -3.43
CA THR A 303 -7.49 5.81 -4.37
C THR A 303 -7.01 4.36 -4.24
N VAL A 304 -6.96 3.80 -3.02
CA VAL A 304 -6.64 2.38 -2.77
C VAL A 304 -7.72 1.46 -3.33
N LEU A 305 -9.00 1.77 -3.15
CA LEU A 305 -10.09 1.01 -3.76
C LEU A 305 -9.99 1.02 -5.29
N TYR A 306 -9.65 2.16 -5.88
CA TYR A 306 -9.40 2.27 -7.31
C TYR A 306 -8.20 1.43 -7.76
N TRP A 307 -7.10 1.45 -7.01
CA TRP A 307 -5.92 0.63 -7.30
C TRP A 307 -6.29 -0.85 -7.35
N ILE A 308 -6.95 -1.36 -6.31
CA ILE A 308 -7.37 -2.76 -6.23
C ILE A 308 -8.34 -3.10 -7.38
N PHE A 309 -9.30 -2.22 -7.67
CA PHE A 309 -10.24 -2.37 -8.77
C PHE A 309 -9.52 -2.51 -10.12
N VAL A 310 -8.54 -1.66 -10.40
CA VAL A 310 -7.81 -1.68 -11.67
C VAL A 310 -7.05 -3.00 -11.85
N GLU A 311 -6.43 -3.50 -10.79
CA GLU A 311 -5.59 -4.70 -10.89
C GLU A 311 -6.38 -6.01 -10.88
N THR A 312 -7.52 -6.07 -10.18
CA THR A 312 -8.22 -7.35 -9.92
C THR A 312 -9.72 -7.34 -10.22
N GLY A 313 -10.27 -6.22 -10.66
CA GLY A 313 -11.69 -6.05 -10.92
C GLY A 313 -12.50 -5.76 -9.64
N TRP A 314 -13.84 -5.83 -9.74
CA TRP A 314 -14.76 -5.29 -8.72
C TRP A 314 -14.91 -6.15 -7.45
N ARG A 315 -14.55 -7.44 -7.47
CA ARG A 315 -14.78 -8.35 -6.34
C ARG A 315 -13.92 -8.02 -5.13
N VAL A 316 -12.63 -7.78 -5.35
CA VAL A 316 -11.67 -7.48 -4.28
C VAL A 316 -11.96 -6.14 -3.57
N PRO A 317 -12.23 -5.01 -4.25
CA PRO A 317 -12.61 -3.78 -3.56
C PRO A 317 -13.97 -3.92 -2.85
N LEU A 318 -14.90 -4.75 -3.36
CA LEU A 318 -16.13 -5.06 -2.63
C LEU A 318 -15.83 -5.77 -1.31
N VAL A 319 -14.92 -6.77 -1.30
CA VAL A 319 -14.47 -7.42 -0.07
C VAL A 319 -13.85 -6.40 0.89
N ALA A 320 -13.02 -5.47 0.38
CA ALA A 320 -12.43 -4.41 1.19
C ALA A 320 -13.50 -3.58 1.91
N VAL A 321 -14.53 -3.14 1.19
CA VAL A 321 -15.64 -2.35 1.75
C VAL A 321 -16.46 -3.16 2.75
N LEU A 322 -16.86 -4.39 2.40
CA LEU A 322 -17.69 -5.24 3.26
C LEU A 322 -17.00 -5.58 4.59
N VAL A 323 -15.68 -5.79 4.56
CA VAL A 323 -14.88 -6.06 5.77
C VAL A 323 -14.60 -4.77 6.55
N ALA A 324 -14.44 -3.63 5.87
CA ALA A 324 -14.22 -2.35 6.52
C ALA A 324 -15.41 -1.89 7.37
N VAL A 325 -16.64 -2.29 7.02
CA VAL A 325 -17.85 -1.96 7.79
C VAL A 325 -17.76 -2.46 9.25
N PRO A 326 -17.52 -3.76 9.52
CA PRO A 326 -17.41 -4.26 10.89
C PRO A 326 -16.01 -4.11 11.52
N LEU A 327 -14.92 -4.24 10.75
CA LEU A 327 -13.55 -4.32 11.30
C LEU A 327 -12.70 -3.07 11.06
N GLY A 328 -13.27 -2.06 10.41
CA GLY A 328 -12.58 -0.83 10.07
C GLY A 328 -11.72 -0.92 8.79
N PRO A 329 -11.34 0.24 8.25
CA PRO A 329 -10.69 0.35 6.94
C PRO A 329 -9.32 -0.36 6.85
N GLY A 330 -8.53 -0.40 7.92
CA GLY A 330 -7.24 -1.10 7.93
C GLY A 330 -7.38 -2.62 7.74
N ALA A 331 -8.34 -3.23 8.46
CA ALA A 331 -8.66 -4.65 8.30
C ALA A 331 -9.25 -4.94 6.91
N GLY A 332 -10.11 -4.03 6.41
CA GLY A 332 -10.65 -4.11 5.06
C GLY A 332 -9.55 -4.20 4.00
N VAL A 333 -8.55 -3.33 4.06
CA VAL A 333 -7.40 -3.36 3.14
C VAL A 333 -6.59 -4.66 3.28
N CYS A 334 -6.23 -5.06 4.50
CA CYS A 334 -5.41 -6.26 4.72
C CYS A 334 -6.11 -7.53 4.21
N ILE A 335 -7.38 -7.73 4.55
CA ILE A 335 -8.16 -8.92 4.14
C ILE A 335 -8.43 -8.89 2.63
N ALA A 336 -8.73 -7.72 2.07
CA ALA A 336 -8.84 -7.58 0.62
C ALA A 336 -7.52 -7.93 -0.08
N TRP A 337 -6.36 -7.59 0.50
CA TRP A 337 -5.06 -7.96 -0.07
C TRP A 337 -4.83 -9.46 -0.07
N ILE A 338 -5.17 -10.14 1.02
CA ILE A 338 -5.14 -11.60 1.10
C ILE A 338 -6.02 -12.23 0.01
N TYR A 339 -7.24 -11.71 -0.16
CA TYR A 339 -8.18 -12.15 -1.19
C TYR A 339 -7.71 -11.81 -2.62
N ARG A 340 -7.02 -10.67 -2.80
CA ARG A 340 -6.40 -10.25 -4.07
C ARG A 340 -5.40 -11.29 -4.55
N ASP A 341 -4.53 -11.75 -3.64
CA ASP A 341 -3.46 -12.66 -4.01
C ASP A 341 -3.97 -14.07 -4.34
N THR A 342 -5.06 -14.53 -3.71
CA THR A 342 -5.72 -15.80 -4.10
C THR A 342 -6.32 -15.71 -5.50
N GLN A 343 -6.99 -14.60 -5.84
CA GLN A 343 -7.53 -14.36 -7.18
C GLN A 343 -6.44 -14.31 -8.26
N ILE A 344 -5.35 -13.59 -8.00
CA ILE A 344 -4.24 -13.49 -8.97
C ILE A 344 -3.58 -14.85 -9.20
N ARG A 345 -3.46 -15.69 -8.16
CA ARG A 345 -2.94 -17.04 -8.29
C ARG A 345 -3.82 -17.92 -9.18
N GLU A 346 -5.14 -17.86 -9.02
CA GLU A 346 -6.08 -18.58 -9.90
C GLU A 346 -5.92 -18.14 -11.36
N HIS A 347 -5.81 -16.82 -11.59
CA HIS A 347 -5.65 -16.28 -12.95
C HIS A 347 -4.33 -16.71 -13.58
N LEU A 348 -3.23 -16.70 -12.82
CA LEU A 348 -1.92 -17.13 -13.32
C LEU A 348 -1.93 -18.63 -13.67
N LYS A 349 -2.57 -19.47 -12.85
CA LYS A 349 -2.71 -20.91 -13.13
C LYS A 349 -3.49 -21.15 -14.42
N HIS A 350 -4.62 -20.47 -14.60
CA HIS A 350 -5.41 -20.58 -15.83
C HIS A 350 -4.65 -20.08 -17.06
N TRP A 351 -3.94 -18.97 -16.95
CA TRP A 351 -3.13 -18.45 -18.06
C TRP A 351 -2.02 -19.44 -18.47
N LEU A 352 -1.32 -20.02 -17.49
CA LEU A 352 -0.31 -21.05 -17.75
C LEU A 352 -0.95 -22.31 -18.39
N SER A 353 -2.12 -22.77 -17.94
CA SER A 353 -2.79 -23.93 -18.55
C SER A 353 -3.32 -23.65 -19.96
N ASP A 354 -3.80 -22.44 -20.23
CA ASP A 354 -4.29 -22.05 -21.55
C ASP A 354 -3.13 -21.94 -22.55
N ILE A 355 -1.94 -21.52 -22.10
CA ILE A 355 -0.72 -21.52 -22.92
C ILE A 355 -0.27 -22.95 -23.24
N VAL A 356 -0.21 -23.83 -22.23
CA VAL A 356 0.21 -25.22 -22.45
C VAL A 356 -0.75 -25.94 -23.41
N SER A 357 -2.05 -25.76 -23.25
CA SER A 357 -3.05 -26.39 -24.14
C SER A 357 -3.08 -25.81 -25.56
N SER A 358 -2.73 -24.52 -25.76
CA SER A 358 -2.62 -23.92 -27.09
C SER A 358 -1.30 -24.23 -27.80
N GLY A 359 -0.26 -24.63 -27.05
CA GLY A 359 0.97 -25.22 -27.60
C GLY A 359 0.75 -26.62 -28.17
N GLU A 360 0.09 -27.51 -27.42
CA GLU A 360 -0.20 -28.88 -27.86
C GLU A 360 -1.19 -28.92 -29.05
N ALA A 361 -2.18 -28.03 -29.08
CA ALA A 361 -3.14 -27.96 -30.18
C ALA A 361 -2.53 -27.48 -31.52
N ASN A 362 -1.33 -26.87 -31.50
CA ASN A 362 -0.62 -26.46 -32.71
C ASN A 362 0.40 -27.49 -33.22
N GLU A 363 0.69 -28.56 -32.46
CA GLU A 363 1.56 -29.64 -32.92
C GLU A 363 0.79 -30.79 -33.60
N GLU A 364 -0.50 -30.99 -33.31
CA GLU A 364 -1.32 -32.03 -33.96
C GLU A 364 -1.86 -31.63 -35.35
N GLY A 365 -1.52 -30.43 -35.86
CA GLY A 365 -1.96 -29.92 -37.17
C GLY A 365 -0.93 -29.99 -38.30
N ARG A 366 0.31 -30.42 -38.06
CA ARG A 366 1.30 -30.61 -39.13
C ARG A 366 1.17 -32.01 -39.71
N ALA A 367 0.35 -32.12 -40.76
CA ALA A 367 0.47 -33.21 -41.72
C ALA A 367 1.92 -33.26 -42.24
N PRO A 368 2.55 -34.46 -42.37
CA PRO A 368 3.85 -34.57 -43.00
C PRO A 368 3.72 -34.10 -44.44
N ALA A 369 4.47 -33.06 -44.81
CA ALA A 369 4.62 -32.69 -46.21
C ALA A 369 5.39 -33.84 -46.87
N ASP A 370 4.67 -34.61 -47.71
CA ASP A 370 5.23 -35.64 -48.58
C ASP A 370 6.38 -35.03 -49.41
N GLU A 371 7.53 -35.71 -49.38
CA GLU A 371 8.59 -35.53 -50.35
C GLU A 371 8.11 -36.03 -51.71
N GLU A 372 7.66 -35.12 -52.59
CA GLU A 372 7.64 -35.38 -54.03
C GLU A 372 8.61 -34.44 -54.73
N THR A 373 9.76 -35.00 -55.09
CA THR A 373 10.71 -34.43 -56.05
C THR A 373 10.22 -34.73 -57.47
N PRO A 374 10.00 -33.73 -58.34
CA PRO A 374 9.95 -33.98 -59.77
C PRO A 374 11.32 -33.74 -60.40
N LEU A 375 11.89 -34.81 -60.95
CA LEU A 375 13.04 -34.81 -61.84
C LEU A 375 12.75 -33.97 -63.08
N LEU A 376 13.65 -33.05 -63.42
CA LEU A 376 13.75 -32.46 -64.76
C LEU A 376 14.99 -33.03 -65.45
N ASN A 377 14.74 -33.78 -66.53
CA ASN A 377 15.57 -33.77 -67.74
C ASN A 377 15.16 -32.57 -68.60
#